data_AF-A0A0C3DB72-F1
#
_entry.id   AF-A0A0C3DB72-F1
#
_cell.length_a   1.000
_cell.length_b   1.000
_cell.length_c   1.000
_cell.angle_alpha   90.00
_cell.angle_beta   90.00
_cell.angle_gamma   90.00
#
_symmetry.space_group_name_H-M   'P 1'
#
loop_
_entity.id
_entity.type
_entity.pdbx_description
1 polymer ?
#
loop_
_entity_poly.entity_id
_entity_poly.type
_entity_poly.pdbx_seq_one_letter_code
_entity_poly.pdbx_strand_id
1 'polypeptide(L)'
;MHRPSVTQNPAEIPHGVDNSSWHTRNPGRPTLPIRHSEPLTDAHKAMRRIANEEQKRKEGTLSDTVKKLAEELGRKIADIAQEHSIAVEKISKLLTGHINYKRLREVSFSNALIRAKALEVNTARPLGSKYSLMQLHQMVSEDPALQNLDDEAKMQLKDELQRHRSEKGMSVRATNAAATRDVHATVDRIIQDLDGLAMRTGIYATLFVTRGHSYNMHSATWYGTDNAMDFWEDVLKLEPDQVTKQFKLWGCSQNKSKLCLFCVYHECDIAV
;
A
#
# COMPACT_ATOMS: atom_id res chain seq x y z
N MET A 1 -21.65 -85.95 -34.39
CA MET A 1 -20.73 -85.18 -35.27
C MET A 1 -21.15 -83.73 -35.26
N HIS A 2 -20.18 -82.82 -35.41
CA HIS A 2 -20.25 -81.34 -35.49
C HIS A 2 -20.13 -80.54 -34.18
N ARG A 3 -18.90 -80.06 -33.96
CA ARG A 3 -18.60 -78.75 -33.36
C ARG A 3 -18.79 -77.70 -34.45
N PRO A 4 -19.34 -76.51 -34.16
CA PRO A 4 -18.48 -75.31 -34.07
C PRO A 4 -19.09 -74.29 -33.05
N SER A 5 -18.57 -73.12 -32.70
CA SER A 5 -17.39 -72.30 -32.98
C SER A 5 -17.41 -71.18 -31.92
N VAL A 6 -16.23 -70.68 -31.57
CA VAL A 6 -16.03 -69.54 -30.65
C VAL A 6 -16.64 -68.26 -31.22
N THR A 7 -17.25 -67.44 -30.37
CA THR A 7 -17.47 -66.02 -30.62
C THR A 7 -17.07 -65.24 -29.37
N GLN A 8 -16.11 -64.32 -29.52
CA GLN A 8 -15.63 -63.43 -28.47
C GLN A 8 -16.53 -62.19 -28.37
N ASN A 9 -16.96 -61.91 -27.13
CA ASN A 9 -17.22 -60.65 -26.41
C ASN A 9 -17.95 -59.48 -27.11
N PRO A 10 -18.78 -58.75 -26.34
CA PRO A 10 -18.23 -57.53 -25.73
C PRO A 10 -18.53 -57.40 -24.24
N ALA A 11 -17.65 -56.69 -23.56
CA ALA A 11 -17.65 -56.46 -22.12
C ALA A 11 -18.94 -55.77 -21.63
N GLU A 12 -19.57 -56.35 -20.61
CA GLU A 12 -20.57 -55.66 -19.81
C GLU A 12 -19.88 -54.60 -18.94
N ILE A 13 -20.26 -53.35 -19.19
CA ILE A 13 -19.88 -52.17 -18.42
C ILE A 13 -20.57 -52.27 -17.05
N PRO A 14 -19.85 -52.24 -15.91
CA PRO A 14 -20.48 -52.25 -14.60
C PRO A 14 -21.34 -50.99 -14.41
N HIS A 15 -22.56 -51.22 -13.95
CA HIS A 15 -23.57 -50.22 -13.60
C HIS A 15 -23.00 -49.04 -12.79
N GLY A 16 -23.56 -47.87 -13.09
CA GLY A 16 -23.06 -46.54 -12.73
C GLY A 16 -22.65 -46.35 -11.26
N VAL A 17 -21.40 -45.95 -11.08
CA VAL A 17 -20.88 -45.39 -9.84
C VAL A 17 -21.60 -44.05 -9.61
N ASP A 18 -22.39 -43.94 -8.54
CA ASP A 18 -23.01 -42.68 -8.12
C ASP A 18 -21.92 -41.66 -7.76
N ASN A 19 -21.56 -40.85 -8.75
CA ASN A 19 -20.55 -39.82 -8.68
C ASN A 19 -21.11 -38.47 -8.18
N SER A 20 -22.29 -38.43 -7.56
CA SER A 20 -22.95 -37.18 -7.16
C SER A 20 -22.20 -36.40 -6.07
N SER A 21 -21.38 -37.08 -5.25
CA SER A 21 -20.62 -36.43 -4.18
C SER A 21 -19.11 -36.47 -4.42
N TRP A 22 -18.41 -35.39 -4.04
CA TRP A 22 -16.96 -35.30 -4.12
C TRP A 22 -16.26 -36.40 -3.31
N HIS A 23 -16.90 -36.87 -2.23
CA HIS A 23 -16.39 -37.95 -1.40
C HIS A 23 -16.36 -39.30 -2.12
N THR A 24 -17.43 -39.64 -2.86
CA THR A 24 -17.51 -40.91 -3.62
C THR A 24 -16.43 -41.00 -4.70
N ARG A 25 -15.95 -39.85 -5.18
CA ARG A 25 -14.86 -39.75 -6.17
C ARG A 25 -13.45 -39.89 -5.59
N ASN A 26 -13.28 -39.92 -4.26
CA ASN A 26 -11.97 -39.89 -3.60
C ASN A 26 -11.88 -40.87 -2.40
N PRO A 27 -11.91 -42.20 -2.65
CA PRO A 27 -12.10 -43.23 -1.61
C PRO A 27 -10.91 -43.47 -0.65
N GLY A 28 -9.89 -42.60 -0.64
CA GLY A 28 -8.71 -42.71 0.24
C GLY A 28 -8.44 -41.48 1.11
N ARG A 29 -9.32 -40.47 1.07
CA ARG A 29 -9.11 -39.23 1.84
C ARG A 29 -9.98 -39.20 3.09
N PRO A 30 -9.42 -38.82 4.26
CA PRO A 30 -10.19 -38.70 5.48
C PRO A 30 -11.27 -37.62 5.33
N THR A 31 -12.52 -38.01 5.51
CA THR A 31 -13.66 -37.08 5.55
C THR A 31 -13.78 -36.44 6.90
N LEU A 32 -13.86 -35.11 6.92
CA LEU A 32 -14.30 -34.40 8.12
C LEU A 32 -15.72 -34.86 8.45
N PRO A 33 -16.00 -35.28 9.70
CA PRO A 33 -17.35 -35.60 10.09
C PRO A 33 -18.22 -34.39 9.86
N ILE A 34 -19.35 -34.58 9.18
CA ILE A 34 -20.35 -33.51 9.03
C ILE A 34 -20.74 -33.12 10.45
N ARG A 35 -20.40 -31.88 10.83
CA ARG A 35 -20.85 -31.32 12.10
C ARG A 35 -22.36 -31.20 12.00
N HIS A 36 -23.07 -32.16 12.59
CA HIS A 36 -24.49 -32.03 12.83
C HIS A 36 -24.67 -30.92 13.85
N SER A 37 -25.03 -29.73 13.39
CA SER A 37 -25.55 -28.72 14.32
C SER A 37 -26.87 -29.25 14.84
N GLU A 38 -27.02 -29.32 16.15
CA GLU A 38 -28.34 -29.56 16.74
C GLU A 38 -29.33 -28.56 16.16
N PRO A 39 -30.54 -28.99 15.74
CA PRO A 39 -31.57 -28.08 15.29
C PRO A 39 -31.77 -27.01 16.36
N LEU A 40 -31.63 -25.74 15.98
CA LEU A 40 -31.86 -24.64 16.90
C LEU A 40 -33.23 -24.82 17.55
N THR A 41 -33.24 -24.95 18.87
CA THR A 41 -34.47 -24.95 19.66
C THR A 41 -35.24 -23.67 19.35
N ASP A 42 -36.56 -23.72 19.51
CA ASP A 42 -37.41 -22.56 19.18
C ASP A 42 -37.06 -21.33 20.03
N ALA A 43 -36.56 -21.56 21.25
CA ALA A 43 -35.96 -20.52 22.10
C ALA A 43 -34.74 -19.86 21.45
N HIS A 44 -33.79 -20.63 20.92
CA HIS A 44 -32.62 -20.06 20.22
C HIS A 44 -32.99 -19.33 18.92
N LYS A 45 -33.99 -19.83 18.18
CA LYS A 45 -34.52 -19.13 16.99
C LYS A 45 -35.17 -17.80 17.38
N ALA A 46 -35.95 -17.77 18.46
CA ALA A 46 -36.56 -16.55 18.97
C ALA A 46 -35.51 -15.54 19.43
N MET A 47 -34.48 -15.98 20.19
CA MET A 47 -33.36 -15.13 20.60
C MET A 47 -32.62 -14.51 19.40
N ARG A 48 -32.36 -15.30 18.35
CA ARG A 48 -31.74 -14.78 17.11
C ARG A 48 -32.62 -13.77 16.39
N ARG A 49 -33.93 -13.96 16.35
CA ARG A 49 -34.86 -12.99 15.75
C ARG A 49 -34.84 -11.66 16.49
N ILE A 50 -34.90 -11.70 17.82
CA ILE A 50 -34.81 -10.51 18.67
C ILE A 50 -33.48 -9.79 18.46
N ALA A 51 -32.35 -10.52 18.48
CA ALA A 51 -31.03 -9.94 18.25
C ALA A 51 -30.90 -9.32 16.86
N ASN A 52 -31.43 -9.97 15.82
CA ASN A 52 -31.43 -9.44 14.45
C ASN A 52 -32.30 -8.18 14.32
N GLU A 53 -33.46 -8.14 14.98
CA GLU A 53 -34.33 -6.96 15.00
C GLU A 53 -33.66 -5.79 15.74
N GLU A 54 -33.02 -6.05 16.87
CA GLU A 54 -32.24 -5.03 17.58
C GLU A 54 -31.09 -4.50 16.74
N GLN A 55 -30.35 -5.38 16.06
CA GLN A 55 -29.27 -4.98 15.17
C GLN A 55 -29.79 -4.14 14.01
N LYS A 56 -30.91 -4.54 13.39
CA LYS A 56 -31.55 -3.78 12.31
C LYS A 56 -32.01 -2.40 12.79
N ARG A 57 -32.52 -2.29 14.03
CA ARG A 57 -32.88 -1.00 14.64
C ARG A 57 -31.64 -0.13 14.86
N LYS A 58 -30.56 -0.69 15.40
CA LYS A 58 -29.28 0.03 15.60
C LYS A 58 -28.70 0.54 14.28
N GLU A 59 -28.68 -0.31 13.25
CA GLU A 59 -28.22 0.06 11.90
C GLU A 59 -29.11 1.13 11.28
N GLY A 60 -30.44 1.05 11.48
CA GLY A 60 -31.37 2.10 11.08
C GLY A 60 -31.04 3.45 11.73
N THR A 61 -30.87 3.46 13.06
CA THR A 61 -30.51 4.69 13.78
C THR A 61 -29.17 5.26 13.35
N LEU A 62 -28.18 4.41 13.06
CA LEU A 62 -26.88 4.83 12.56
C LEU A 62 -26.98 5.40 11.14
N SER A 63 -27.77 4.78 10.27
CA SER A 63 -28.00 5.29 8.92
C SER A 63 -28.63 6.67 8.97
N ASP A 64 -29.60 6.88 9.85
CA ASP A 64 -30.28 8.17 10.01
C ASP A 64 -29.36 9.24 10.59
N THR A 65 -28.49 8.92 11.56
CA THR A 65 -27.52 9.88 12.09
C THR A 65 -26.47 10.26 11.04
N VAL A 66 -26.01 9.30 10.22
CA VAL A 66 -25.08 9.57 9.11
C VAL A 66 -25.73 10.46 8.05
N LYS A 67 -27.01 10.23 7.71
CA LYS A 67 -27.75 11.10 6.77
C LYS A 67 -27.87 12.52 7.30
N LYS A 68 -28.25 12.70 8.57
CA LYS A 68 -28.33 14.04 9.21
C LYS A 68 -26.99 14.77 9.17
N LEU A 69 -25.90 14.06 9.46
CA LEU A 69 -24.55 14.63 9.40
C LEU A 69 -24.17 15.03 7.96
N ALA A 70 -24.54 14.23 6.96
CA ALA A 70 -24.29 14.57 5.55
C ALA A 70 -25.08 15.83 5.12
N GLU A 71 -26.33 15.97 5.57
CA GLU A 71 -27.15 17.17 5.33
C GLU A 71 -26.58 18.41 6.04
N GLU A 72 -26.10 18.27 7.28
CA GLU A 72 -25.42 19.34 8.01
C GLU A 72 -24.12 19.78 7.32
N LEU A 73 -23.32 18.84 6.82
CA LEU A 73 -22.12 19.16 6.05
C LEU A 73 -22.49 19.84 4.73
N GLY A 74 -23.52 19.38 4.03
CA GLY A 74 -24.02 20.01 2.79
C GLY A 74 -24.44 21.46 3.01
N ARG A 75 -25.15 21.75 4.11
CA ARG A 75 -25.53 23.11 4.50
C ARG A 75 -24.30 23.98 4.78
N LYS A 76 -23.37 23.51 5.61
CA LYS A 76 -22.13 24.23 5.89
C LYS A 76 -21.30 24.52 4.63
N ILE A 77 -21.24 23.58 3.69
CA ILE A 77 -20.55 23.79 2.41
C ILE A 77 -21.26 24.90 1.60
N ALA A 78 -22.60 24.91 1.56
CA ALA A 78 -23.36 25.95 0.88
C ALA A 78 -23.18 27.33 1.52
N ASP A 79 -23.15 27.40 2.86
CA ASP A 79 -22.92 28.65 3.59
C ASP A 79 -21.52 29.23 3.26
N ILE A 80 -20.49 28.39 3.27
CA ILE A 80 -19.11 28.77 2.89
C ILE A 80 -19.05 29.18 1.41
N ALA A 81 -19.78 28.49 0.53
CA ALA A 81 -19.86 28.81 -0.89
C ALA A 81 -20.44 30.22 -1.11
N GLN A 82 -21.49 30.55 -0.36
CA GLN A 82 -22.13 31.87 -0.39
C GLN A 82 -21.22 32.94 0.21
N GLU A 83 -20.62 32.70 1.38
CA GLU A 83 -19.74 33.64 2.08
C GLU A 83 -18.54 34.06 1.22
N HIS A 84 -17.94 33.10 0.51
CA HIS A 84 -16.74 33.35 -0.30
C HIS A 84 -17.02 33.54 -1.80
N SER A 85 -18.29 33.48 -2.24
CA SER A 85 -18.65 33.49 -3.67
C SER A 85 -17.91 32.44 -4.51
N ILE A 86 -17.71 31.25 -3.94
CA ILE A 86 -17.00 30.12 -4.57
C ILE A 86 -18.00 29.02 -4.92
N ALA A 87 -17.81 28.34 -6.05
CA ALA A 87 -18.63 27.19 -6.42
C ALA A 87 -18.56 26.05 -5.37
N VAL A 88 -19.72 25.48 -5.02
CA VAL A 88 -19.88 24.36 -4.07
C VAL A 88 -18.99 23.16 -4.40
N GLU A 89 -18.81 22.87 -5.70
CA GLU A 89 -17.94 21.78 -6.19
C GLU A 89 -16.48 21.99 -5.79
N LYS A 90 -15.98 23.23 -5.84
CA LYS A 90 -14.59 23.56 -5.49
C LYS A 90 -14.36 23.33 -4.00
N ILE A 91 -15.28 23.76 -3.14
CA ILE A 91 -15.20 23.53 -1.68
C ILE A 91 -15.30 22.03 -1.37
N SER A 92 -16.21 21.32 -2.02
CA SER A 92 -16.37 19.86 -1.85
C SER A 92 -15.09 19.11 -2.24
N LYS A 93 -14.43 19.51 -3.33
CA LYS A 93 -13.15 18.96 -3.77
C LYS A 93 -12.02 19.27 -2.78
N LEU A 94 -11.97 20.50 -2.25
CA LEU A 94 -10.99 20.90 -1.22
C LEU A 94 -11.17 20.09 0.07
N LEU A 95 -12.42 19.95 0.55
CA LEU A 95 -12.76 19.17 1.73
C LEU A 95 -12.40 17.69 1.53
N THR A 96 -12.75 17.12 0.38
CA THR A 96 -12.43 15.73 0.02
C THR A 96 -10.92 15.53 -0.04
N GLY A 97 -10.16 16.49 -0.60
CA GLY A 97 -8.70 16.48 -0.57
C GLY A 97 -8.12 16.58 0.84
N HIS A 98 -8.78 17.32 1.74
CA HIS A 98 -8.40 17.46 3.14
C HIS A 98 -8.65 16.18 3.96
N ILE A 99 -9.82 15.56 3.75
CA ILE A 99 -10.21 14.30 4.41
C ILE A 99 -9.36 13.14 3.88
N ASN A 100 -9.10 13.14 2.57
CA ASN A 100 -8.35 12.07 1.90
C ASN A 100 -6.85 12.36 1.78
N TYR A 101 -6.30 13.27 2.59
CA TYR A 101 -4.84 13.41 2.68
C TYR A 101 -4.29 12.02 2.97
N LYS A 102 -3.53 11.48 2.01
CA LYS A 102 -3.20 10.05 1.97
C LYS A 102 -2.45 9.70 3.25
N ARG A 103 -3.14 9.15 4.24
CA ARG A 103 -2.50 8.45 5.34
C ARG A 103 -1.55 7.45 4.69
N LEU A 104 -0.30 7.45 5.13
CA LEU A 104 0.67 6.43 4.72
C LEU A 104 -0.03 5.09 4.83
N ARG A 105 -0.19 4.40 3.70
CA ARG A 105 -0.99 3.17 3.65
C ARG A 105 -0.42 2.20 4.69
N GLU A 106 -1.24 1.88 5.69
CA GLU A 106 -0.88 0.92 6.72
C GLU A 106 -0.40 -0.39 6.08
N VAL A 107 0.49 -1.06 6.79
CA VAL A 107 1.01 -2.34 6.35
C VAL A 107 -0.09 -3.39 6.43
N SER A 108 -0.72 -3.67 5.29
CA SER A 108 -1.64 -4.79 5.18
C SER A 108 -0.89 -6.11 5.40
N PHE A 109 -1.49 -7.00 6.18
CA PHE A 109 -0.96 -8.35 6.42
C PHE A 109 -0.77 -9.14 5.12
N SER A 110 -1.69 -9.00 4.16
CA SER A 110 -1.55 -9.64 2.84
C SER A 110 -0.28 -9.20 2.10
N ASN A 111 0.05 -7.91 2.16
CA ASN A 111 1.30 -7.41 1.57
C ASN A 111 2.55 -7.95 2.29
N ALA A 112 2.46 -8.17 3.61
CA ALA A 112 3.54 -8.76 4.40
C ALA A 112 3.80 -10.22 3.98
N LEU A 113 2.73 -11.03 3.86
CA LEU A 113 2.80 -12.40 3.37
C LEU A 113 3.42 -12.51 1.97
N ILE A 114 2.96 -11.66 1.04
CA ILE A 114 3.49 -11.63 -0.34
C ILE A 114 4.98 -11.30 -0.33
N ARG A 115 5.40 -10.33 0.50
CA ARG A 115 6.82 -9.98 0.62
C ARG A 115 7.63 -11.14 1.18
N ALA A 116 7.18 -11.76 2.26
CA ALA A 116 7.87 -12.90 2.88
C ALA A 116 8.04 -14.05 1.88
N LYS A 117 6.95 -14.43 1.21
CA LYS A 117 6.99 -15.46 0.16
C LYS A 117 7.91 -15.04 -0.98
N ALA A 118 7.85 -13.79 -1.44
CA ALA A 118 8.72 -13.31 -2.50
C ALA A 118 10.21 -13.36 -2.14
N LEU A 119 10.57 -13.16 -0.87
CA LEU A 119 11.96 -13.31 -0.40
C LEU A 119 12.37 -14.80 -0.41
N GLU A 120 11.50 -15.67 0.08
CA GLU A 120 11.74 -17.13 0.09
C GLU A 120 11.93 -17.68 -1.34
N VAL A 121 10.99 -17.39 -2.26
CA VAL A 121 10.99 -18.05 -3.57
C VAL A 121 11.87 -17.39 -4.62
N ASN A 122 12.20 -16.09 -4.49
CA ASN A 122 13.04 -15.41 -5.48
C ASN A 122 14.53 -15.40 -5.14
N THR A 123 14.93 -15.72 -3.89
CA THR A 123 16.36 -15.83 -3.53
C THR A 123 17.04 -16.99 -4.24
N ALA A 124 16.31 -18.08 -4.52
CA ALA A 124 16.81 -19.24 -5.25
C ALA A 124 16.81 -19.07 -6.79
N ARG A 125 16.32 -17.93 -7.32
CA ARG A 125 16.21 -17.72 -8.78
C ARG A 125 17.37 -16.88 -9.33
N PRO A 126 17.75 -17.09 -10.60
CA PRO A 126 18.79 -16.28 -11.23
C PRO A 126 18.38 -14.81 -11.29
N LEU A 127 19.38 -13.93 -11.27
CA LEU A 127 19.20 -12.49 -11.38
C LEU A 127 18.35 -12.15 -12.62
N GLY A 128 17.30 -11.36 -12.41
CA GLY A 128 16.36 -10.95 -13.46
C GLY A 128 15.12 -11.85 -13.61
N SER A 129 15.08 -13.04 -13.02
CA SER A 129 13.90 -13.92 -13.05
C SER A 129 13.15 -13.88 -11.73
N LYS A 130 12.03 -13.14 -11.69
CA LYS A 130 11.15 -13.05 -10.50
C LYS A 130 9.77 -13.60 -10.81
N TYR A 131 9.11 -14.16 -9.79
CA TYR A 131 7.70 -14.50 -9.92
C TYR A 131 6.83 -13.25 -10.06
N SER A 132 5.79 -13.36 -10.87
CA SER A 132 4.79 -12.31 -10.98
C SER A 132 3.99 -12.17 -9.68
N LEU A 133 3.38 -11.01 -9.46
CA LEU A 133 2.57 -10.78 -8.27
C LEU A 133 1.41 -11.79 -8.16
N MET A 134 0.78 -12.15 -9.28
CA MET A 134 -0.30 -13.15 -9.31
C MET A 134 0.18 -14.54 -8.86
N GLN A 135 1.37 -14.97 -9.32
CA GLN A 135 1.97 -16.23 -8.88
C GLN A 135 2.32 -16.20 -7.39
N LEU A 136 2.82 -15.08 -6.88
CA LEU A 136 3.10 -14.92 -5.45
C LEU A 136 1.82 -15.01 -4.61
N HIS A 137 0.71 -14.42 -5.07
CA HIS A 137 -0.58 -14.58 -4.40
C HIS A 137 -1.02 -16.04 -4.36
N GLN A 138 -0.90 -16.76 -5.48
CA GLN A 138 -1.23 -18.19 -5.54
C GLN A 138 -0.36 -19.00 -4.58
N MET A 139 0.96 -18.78 -4.58
CA MET A 139 1.89 -19.45 -3.67
C MET A 139 1.59 -19.17 -2.20
N VAL A 140 1.22 -17.94 -1.86
CA VAL A 140 0.80 -17.59 -0.49
C VAL A 140 -0.49 -18.34 -0.12
N SER A 141 -1.44 -18.48 -1.04
CA SER A 141 -2.69 -19.20 -0.78
C SER A 141 -2.52 -20.72 -0.65
N GLU A 142 -1.56 -21.28 -1.37
CA GLU A 142 -1.26 -22.72 -1.36
C GLU A 142 -0.39 -23.14 -0.17
N ASP A 143 0.30 -22.20 0.48
CA ASP A 143 1.22 -22.45 1.60
C ASP A 143 0.48 -22.54 2.95
N PRO A 144 0.33 -23.74 3.55
CA PRO A 144 -0.42 -23.90 4.80
C PRO A 144 0.28 -23.25 6.00
N ALA A 145 1.61 -23.07 5.95
CA ALA A 145 2.35 -22.46 7.05
C ALA A 145 2.06 -20.95 7.14
N LEU A 146 1.90 -20.28 5.99
CA LEU A 146 1.56 -18.85 5.94
C LEU A 146 0.07 -18.58 6.21
N GLN A 147 -0.82 -19.56 5.98
CA GLN A 147 -2.25 -19.41 6.27
C GLN A 147 -2.58 -19.61 7.76
N ASN A 148 -1.83 -20.45 8.48
CA ASN A 148 -2.09 -20.80 9.88
C ASN A 148 -1.09 -20.15 10.85
N LEU A 149 -0.70 -18.90 10.59
CA LEU A 149 0.19 -18.15 11.48
C LEU A 149 -0.53 -17.74 12.77
N ASP A 150 0.21 -17.79 13.88
CA ASP A 150 -0.20 -17.19 15.14
C ASP A 150 -0.16 -15.66 15.05
N ASP A 151 -0.81 -14.98 15.99
CA ASP A 151 -0.92 -13.52 15.93
C ASP A 151 0.43 -12.82 16.15
N GLU A 152 1.37 -13.47 16.86
CA GLU A 152 2.72 -12.99 17.03
C GLU A 152 3.51 -12.99 15.71
N ALA A 153 3.52 -14.10 14.96
CA ALA A 153 4.18 -14.14 13.65
C ALA A 153 3.53 -13.19 12.65
N LYS A 154 2.20 -13.00 12.70
CA LYS A 154 1.53 -11.98 11.87
C LYS A 154 2.03 -10.58 12.16
N MET A 155 2.24 -10.25 13.43
CA MET A 155 2.76 -8.95 13.85
C MET A 155 4.21 -8.79 13.40
N GLN A 156 5.05 -9.80 13.61
CA GLN A 156 6.46 -9.79 13.17
C GLN A 156 6.59 -9.55 11.65
N LEU A 157 5.76 -10.21 10.83
CA LEU A 157 5.78 -10.00 9.38
C LEU A 157 5.37 -8.57 8.98
N LYS A 158 4.40 -7.97 9.68
CA LYS A 158 4.04 -6.57 9.45
C LYS A 158 5.17 -5.62 9.83
N ASP A 159 5.81 -5.87 10.98
CA ASP A 159 6.92 -5.06 11.47
C ASP A 159 8.13 -5.16 10.54
N GLU A 160 8.44 -6.35 10.03
CA GLU A 160 9.51 -6.53 9.05
C GLU A 160 9.22 -5.78 7.75
N LEU A 161 8.00 -5.86 7.22
CA LEU A 161 7.61 -5.11 6.04
C LEU A 161 7.65 -3.60 6.30
N GLN A 162 7.26 -3.14 7.50
CA GLN A 162 7.35 -1.74 7.90
C GLN A 162 8.81 -1.29 7.96
N ARG A 163 9.68 -2.04 8.64
CA ARG A 163 11.12 -1.78 8.72
C ARG A 163 11.73 -1.67 7.34
N HIS A 164 11.45 -2.62 6.45
CA HIS A 164 11.93 -2.55 5.08
C HIS A 164 11.40 -1.34 4.31
N ARG A 165 10.14 -0.93 4.51
CA ARG A 165 9.60 0.29 3.88
C ARG A 165 10.34 1.52 4.37
N SER A 166 10.64 1.61 5.67
CA SER A 166 11.44 2.68 6.27
C SER A 166 12.87 2.68 5.72
N GLU A 167 13.53 1.54 5.72
CA GLU A 167 14.88 1.36 5.15
C GLU A 167 14.92 1.77 3.69
N LYS A 168 13.96 1.33 2.86
CA LYS A 168 13.89 1.70 1.44
C LYS A 168 13.64 3.20 1.24
N GLY A 169 12.87 3.82 2.14
CA GLY A 169 12.65 5.26 2.16
C GLY A 169 13.92 6.05 2.47
N MET A 170 14.79 5.51 3.33
CA MET A 170 16.03 6.17 3.78
C MET A 170 17.29 5.71 3.04
N SER A 171 17.22 4.61 2.28
CA SER A 171 18.37 4.01 1.61
C SER A 171 18.96 4.94 0.55
N VAL A 172 20.29 5.01 0.51
CA VAL A 172 21.04 5.72 -0.54
C VAL A 172 20.79 5.03 -1.89
N ARG A 173 20.62 5.83 -2.95
CA ARG A 173 20.43 5.29 -4.30
C ARG A 173 21.74 4.72 -4.84
N ALA A 174 21.65 3.58 -5.53
CA ALA A 174 22.81 2.87 -6.05
C ALA A 174 23.59 3.64 -7.13
N THR A 175 22.97 4.60 -7.81
CA THR A 175 23.62 5.40 -8.87
C THR A 175 23.22 6.88 -8.79
N ASN A 176 24.10 7.77 -9.24
CA ASN A 176 23.84 9.22 -9.27
C ASN A 176 22.64 9.58 -10.17
N ALA A 177 22.41 8.81 -11.24
CA ALA A 177 21.25 8.95 -12.10
C ALA A 177 19.94 8.58 -11.36
N ALA A 178 19.95 7.48 -10.60
CA ALA A 178 18.81 7.11 -9.77
C ALA A 178 18.56 8.13 -8.64
N ALA A 179 19.61 8.61 -7.98
CA ALA A 179 19.52 9.70 -6.99
C ALA A 179 18.91 10.96 -7.59
N THR A 180 19.33 11.35 -8.79
CA THR A 180 18.82 12.54 -9.50
C THR A 180 17.33 12.41 -9.82
N ARG A 181 16.89 11.26 -10.33
CA ARG A 181 15.46 11.01 -10.59
C ARG A 181 14.63 11.04 -9.31
N ASP A 182 15.17 10.50 -8.22
CA ASP A 182 14.50 10.49 -6.92
C ASP A 182 14.35 11.90 -6.35
N VAL A 183 15.38 12.74 -6.50
CA VAL A 183 15.31 14.18 -6.19
C VAL A 183 14.20 14.84 -7.00
N HIS A 184 14.20 14.70 -8.33
CA HIS A 184 13.17 15.34 -9.18
C HIS A 184 11.75 14.89 -8.78
N ALA A 185 11.52 13.57 -8.66
CA ALA A 185 10.20 13.05 -8.30
C ALA A 185 9.72 13.51 -6.90
N THR A 186 10.66 13.74 -5.98
CA THR A 186 10.36 14.26 -4.64
C THR A 186 10.09 15.76 -4.67
N VAL A 187 10.92 16.53 -5.38
CA VAL A 187 10.76 17.97 -5.55
C VAL A 187 9.45 18.30 -6.25
N ASP A 188 9.10 17.59 -7.33
CA ASP A 188 7.82 17.78 -8.03
C ASP A 188 6.62 17.57 -7.11
N ARG A 189 6.70 16.59 -6.20
CA ARG A 189 5.64 16.35 -5.20
C ARG A 189 5.57 17.48 -4.18
N ILE A 190 6.71 17.94 -3.67
CA ILE A 190 6.75 19.05 -2.71
C ILE A 190 6.19 20.32 -3.36
N ILE A 191 6.53 20.59 -4.62
CA ILE A 191 5.98 21.73 -5.37
C ILE A 191 4.46 21.64 -5.44
N GLN A 192 3.90 20.49 -5.82
CA GLN A 192 2.44 20.29 -5.85
C GLN A 192 1.79 20.48 -4.47
N ASP A 193 2.44 20.01 -3.40
CA ASP A 193 1.96 20.19 -2.04
C ASP A 193 2.02 21.66 -1.60
N LEU A 194 3.08 22.40 -1.97
CA LEU A 194 3.24 23.83 -1.72
C LEU A 194 2.22 24.66 -2.49
N ASP A 195 2.01 24.39 -3.78
CA ASP A 195 0.95 25.00 -4.60
C ASP A 195 -0.42 24.78 -3.94
N GLY A 196 -0.71 23.53 -3.58
CA GLY A 196 -1.96 23.17 -2.92
C GLY A 196 -2.13 23.83 -1.54
N LEU A 197 -1.03 24.08 -0.83
CA LEU A 197 -1.05 24.76 0.46
C LEU A 197 -1.23 26.27 0.28
N ALA A 198 -0.47 26.91 -0.61
CA ALA A 198 -0.60 28.32 -0.96
C ALA A 198 -2.03 28.65 -1.42
N MET A 199 -2.61 27.82 -2.28
CA MET A 199 -4.01 27.97 -2.73
C MET A 199 -5.05 27.85 -1.61
N ARG A 200 -4.76 27.10 -0.54
CA ARG A 200 -5.69 26.87 0.57
C ARG A 200 -5.57 27.86 1.71
N THR A 201 -4.35 28.33 1.97
CA THR A 201 -4.06 29.13 3.18
C THR A 201 -3.46 30.49 2.85
N GLY A 202 -3.19 30.79 1.57
CA GLY A 202 -2.51 32.02 1.16
C GLY A 202 -1.07 32.10 1.66
N ILE A 203 -0.41 30.97 1.92
CA ILE A 203 0.99 31.00 2.35
C ILE A 203 1.92 31.40 1.21
N TYR A 204 3.02 32.04 1.58
CA TYR A 204 4.17 32.25 0.71
C TYR A 204 5.27 31.27 1.09
N ALA A 205 5.74 30.48 0.13
CA ALA A 205 6.81 29.53 0.32
C ALA A 205 7.83 29.62 -0.81
N THR A 206 9.11 29.44 -0.45
CA THR A 206 10.19 29.25 -1.40
C THR A 206 10.96 27.99 -1.02
N LEU A 207 11.28 27.17 -2.01
CA LEU A 207 12.05 25.94 -1.87
C LEU A 207 13.35 26.08 -2.68
N PHE A 208 14.49 25.90 -2.02
CA PHE A 208 15.80 25.80 -2.68
C PHE A 208 16.33 24.38 -2.57
N VAL A 209 16.70 23.79 -3.70
CA VAL A 209 17.23 22.43 -3.76
C VAL A 209 18.56 22.43 -4.49
N THR A 210 19.59 21.93 -3.83
CA THR A 210 20.91 21.81 -4.43
C THR A 210 21.54 20.46 -4.16
N ARG A 211 22.47 20.08 -5.03
CA ARG A 211 23.34 18.93 -4.84
C ARG A 211 24.38 19.21 -3.74
N GLY A 212 24.53 18.24 -2.85
CA GLY A 212 25.60 18.23 -1.85
C GLY A 212 26.97 17.81 -2.38
N HIS A 213 27.05 17.18 -3.56
CA HIS A 213 28.30 16.69 -4.14
C HIS A 213 28.44 17.06 -5.62
N SER A 214 29.67 17.30 -6.08
CA SER A 214 29.98 17.70 -7.47
C SER A 214 29.56 16.65 -8.51
N TYR A 215 29.74 15.37 -8.20
CA TYR A 215 29.34 14.23 -9.03
C TYR A 215 27.83 13.95 -9.10
N ASN A 216 27.00 14.58 -8.27
CA ASN A 216 25.55 14.44 -8.39
C ASN A 216 25.07 15.17 -9.65
N MET A 217 24.22 14.50 -10.43
CA MET A 217 23.85 14.97 -11.77
C MET A 217 22.70 15.99 -11.78
N HIS A 218 21.91 16.11 -10.72
CA HIS A 218 20.83 17.09 -10.68
C HIS A 218 21.38 18.52 -10.60
N SER A 219 20.74 19.42 -11.35
CA SER A 219 21.00 20.85 -11.26
C SER A 219 20.41 21.40 -9.96
N ALA A 220 21.02 22.46 -9.44
CA ALA A 220 20.35 23.21 -8.38
C ALA A 220 19.13 23.89 -8.99
N THR A 221 18.03 23.88 -8.25
CA THR A 221 16.74 24.39 -8.67
C THR A 221 16.10 25.09 -7.49
N TRP A 222 15.20 26.01 -7.79
CA TRP A 222 14.38 26.66 -6.80
C TRP A 222 12.95 26.75 -7.32
N TYR A 223 12.02 26.92 -6.38
CA TYR A 223 10.62 27.12 -6.65
C TYR A 223 10.07 28.14 -5.66
N GLY A 224 9.16 29.00 -6.10
CA GLY A 224 8.43 29.94 -5.26
C GLY A 224 6.94 29.85 -5.58
N THR A 225 6.10 29.91 -4.55
CA THR A 225 4.66 30.07 -4.71
C THR A 225 4.35 31.48 -5.25
N ASP A 226 3.14 31.72 -5.74
CA ASP A 226 2.73 33.01 -6.28
C ASP A 226 2.99 34.17 -5.28
N ASN A 227 3.44 35.33 -5.78
CA ASN A 227 3.99 36.49 -5.06
C ASN A 227 5.24 36.28 -4.18
N ALA A 228 5.76 35.05 -4.01
CA ALA A 228 7.04 34.87 -3.29
C ALA A 228 8.20 35.52 -4.06
N MET A 229 8.06 35.68 -5.37
CA MET A 229 9.04 36.35 -6.24
C MET A 229 9.19 37.83 -5.93
N ASP A 230 8.08 38.54 -5.75
CA ASP A 230 8.08 39.95 -5.40
C ASP A 230 8.84 40.18 -4.09
N PHE A 231 8.71 39.27 -3.12
CA PHE A 231 9.51 39.37 -1.89
C PHE A 231 11.02 39.29 -2.15
N TRP A 232 11.47 38.34 -3.00
CA TRP A 232 12.90 38.20 -3.29
C TRP A 232 13.44 39.39 -4.08
N GLU A 233 12.73 39.85 -5.11
CA GLU A 233 13.19 40.92 -6.00
C GLU A 233 12.93 42.32 -5.41
N ASP A 234 11.77 42.56 -4.81
CA ASP A 234 11.39 43.89 -4.33
C ASP A 234 11.85 44.18 -2.92
N VAL A 235 11.85 43.19 -2.02
CA VAL A 235 12.22 43.38 -0.62
C VAL A 235 13.69 43.03 -0.40
N LEU A 236 14.10 41.81 -0.78
CA LEU A 236 15.47 41.36 -0.55
C LEU A 236 16.46 41.86 -1.61
N LYS A 237 15.98 42.32 -2.77
CA LYS A 237 16.83 42.75 -3.90
C LYS A 237 17.82 41.66 -4.33
N LEU A 238 17.37 40.39 -4.25
CA LEU A 238 18.14 39.21 -4.60
C LEU A 238 17.39 38.40 -5.65
N GLU A 239 18.10 38.00 -6.70
CA GLU A 239 17.57 37.04 -7.67
C GLU A 239 17.66 35.62 -7.09
N PRO A 240 16.53 34.88 -6.96
CA PRO A 240 16.53 33.54 -6.37
C PRO A 240 17.48 32.55 -7.07
N ASP A 241 17.66 32.69 -8.38
CA ASP A 241 18.61 31.86 -9.13
C ASP A 241 20.07 32.09 -8.68
N GLN A 242 20.45 33.33 -8.37
CA GLN A 242 21.77 33.63 -7.82
C GLN A 242 21.95 33.03 -6.42
N VAL A 243 20.93 33.15 -5.56
CA VAL A 243 20.92 32.52 -4.24
C VAL A 243 21.07 31.00 -4.36
N THR A 244 20.36 30.39 -5.30
CA THR A 244 20.44 28.95 -5.60
C THR A 244 21.85 28.52 -6.04
N LYS A 245 22.49 29.31 -6.93
CA LYS A 245 23.86 29.08 -7.38
C LYS A 245 24.87 29.22 -6.23
N GLN A 246 24.74 30.24 -5.40
CA GLN A 246 25.59 30.41 -4.21
C GLN A 246 25.40 29.26 -3.22
N PHE A 247 24.16 28.85 -2.97
CA PHE A 247 23.85 27.72 -2.11
C PHE A 247 24.45 26.42 -2.64
N LYS A 248 24.43 26.22 -3.96
CA LYS A 248 25.13 25.11 -4.62
C LYS A 248 26.63 25.14 -4.43
N LEU A 249 27.25 26.31 -4.61
CA LEU A 249 28.70 26.47 -4.41
C LEU A 249 29.09 26.13 -2.96
N TRP A 250 28.34 26.64 -1.99
CA TRP A 250 28.53 26.32 -0.58
C TRP A 250 28.31 24.83 -0.30
N GLY A 251 27.21 24.24 -0.78
CA GLY A 251 26.90 22.82 -0.56
C GLY A 251 27.97 21.89 -1.13
N CYS A 252 28.47 22.17 -2.34
CA CYS A 252 29.55 21.39 -2.95
C CYS A 252 30.92 21.61 -2.27
N SER A 253 31.16 22.77 -1.64
CA SER A 253 32.44 23.06 -0.97
C SER A 253 32.57 22.38 0.39
N GLN A 254 31.47 21.94 1.01
CA GLN A 254 31.47 21.19 2.27
C GLN A 254 32.19 19.82 2.18
N ASN A 255 32.37 19.26 0.98
CA ASN A 255 33.06 17.97 0.78
C ASN A 255 34.57 18.00 1.05
N LYS A 256 35.14 19.13 1.45
CA LYS A 256 36.57 19.23 1.75
C LYS A 256 36.93 18.81 3.18
N SER A 257 35.96 18.47 4.05
CA SER A 257 36.25 18.39 5.49
C SER A 257 35.74 17.15 6.25
N LYS A 258 35.09 16.16 5.61
CA LYS A 258 34.62 14.97 6.33
C LYS A 258 34.78 13.70 5.50
N LEU A 259 35.97 13.09 5.60
CA LEU A 259 36.09 11.63 5.60
C LEU A 259 35.13 11.12 6.69
N CYS A 260 33.93 10.70 6.28
CA CYS A 260 32.96 10.14 7.20
C CYS A 260 33.41 8.73 7.56
N LEU A 261 34.10 8.66 8.69
CA LEU A 261 34.63 7.48 9.36
C LEU A 261 33.54 6.55 9.94
N PHE A 262 32.37 6.45 9.31
CA PHE A 262 31.19 5.77 9.88
C PHE A 262 30.56 4.71 8.97
N CYS A 263 31.38 4.03 8.19
CA CYS A 263 31.03 2.73 7.60
C CYS A 263 32.21 1.79 7.82
N VAL A 264 31.91 0.54 8.18
CA VAL A 264 32.83 -0.55 8.55
C VAL A 264 33.21 -0.59 10.04
N TYR A 265 32.28 -1.09 10.86
CA TYR A 265 32.58 -2.14 11.86
C TYR A 265 31.30 -2.94 12.10
N HIS A 266 31.05 -3.88 11.20
CA HIS A 266 30.39 -5.13 11.58
C HIS A 266 31.18 -6.23 10.87
N GLU A 267 32.35 -6.55 11.44
CA GLU A 267 33.10 -7.74 11.06
C GLU A 267 32.29 -8.96 11.50
N CYS A 268 31.88 -9.73 10.51
CA CYS A 268 31.56 -11.14 10.66
C CYS A 268 32.86 -11.87 10.98
N ASP A 269 33.04 -12.31 12.23
CA ASP A 269 33.97 -13.39 12.53
C ASP A 269 33.27 -14.73 12.28
N ILE A 270 33.42 -15.25 11.06
CA ILE A 270 33.32 -16.68 10.76
C ILE A 270 34.50 -17.05 9.86
N ALA A 271 35.50 -17.72 10.44
CA ALA A 271 36.38 -18.75 9.87
C ALA A 271 37.36 -19.15 11.00
N VAL A 272 37.56 -20.40 11.41
CA VAL A 272 37.55 -21.72 10.74
C VAL A 272 37.04 -22.78 11.71
#